data_AF-A0A414KWQ9-F1
#
_entry.id   AF-A0A414KWQ9-F1
#
_cell.length_a   1.000
_cell.length_b   1.000
_cell.length_c   1.000
_cell.angle_alpha   90.00
_cell.angle_beta   90.00
_cell.angle_gamma   90.00
#
_symmetry.space_group_name_H-M   'P 1'
#
loop_
_entity.id
_entity.type
_entity.pdbx_description
1 polymer ?
#
loop_
_entity_poly.entity_id
_entity_poly.type
_entity_poly.pdbx_seq_one_letter_code
_entity_poly.pdbx_strand_id
1 'polypeptide(L)'
;MTAEWAARLGLPQGIAVAVGALDAHMGAVGASVAPGVLTRIMGTSTCDIMVAEKTEIGDRCIEGICGQVDGSVLPGSIGFEAGQSAFGDIYAWFAKMLSWALKNIPETEAGQQALDDMLTGLTREVQGIELSEDNIVALDWMNGRRTPYADQSVKGAIAGLTLGSTAPEIFKALVEATAFGSRRIVEHMKSQGLRIDSVNAIGGISKKAPFVMQTLADVLGMPIRIVRSEQT
;
A
#
# COMPACT_ATOMS: atom_id res chain seq x y z
N MET A 1 28.17 -21.32 6.59
CA MET A 1 28.81 -20.26 7.42
C MET A 1 30.25 -20.66 7.75
N THR A 2 31.22 -19.73 7.66
CA THR A 2 32.63 -20.00 7.99
C THR A 2 32.85 -20.21 9.49
N ALA A 3 33.95 -20.85 9.88
CA ALA A 3 34.29 -21.08 11.29
C ALA A 3 34.42 -19.76 12.09
N GLU A 4 35.05 -18.74 11.50
CA GLU A 4 35.21 -17.42 12.11
C GLU A 4 33.87 -16.78 12.50
N TRP A 5 32.93 -16.71 11.56
CA TRP A 5 31.61 -16.11 11.81
C TRP A 5 30.75 -16.95 12.73
N ALA A 6 30.87 -18.28 12.66
CA ALA A 6 30.19 -19.19 13.57
C ALA A 6 30.59 -18.94 15.03
N ALA A 7 31.89 -18.78 15.30
CA ALA A 7 32.39 -18.44 16.63
C ALA A 7 31.91 -17.06 17.10
N ARG A 8 31.91 -16.05 16.21
CA ARG A 8 31.47 -14.68 16.56
C ARG A 8 29.98 -14.57 16.89
N LEU A 9 29.12 -15.32 16.19
CA LEU A 9 27.67 -15.26 16.33
C LEU A 9 27.11 -16.30 17.31
N GLY A 10 27.95 -17.22 17.81
CA GLY A 10 27.50 -18.31 18.69
C GLY A 10 26.62 -19.34 17.98
N LEU A 11 26.84 -19.56 16.69
CA LEU A 11 26.05 -20.46 15.84
C LEU A 11 26.88 -21.66 15.36
N PRO A 12 26.27 -22.79 14.98
CA PRO A 12 27.02 -23.96 14.53
C PRO A 12 27.79 -23.70 13.22
N GLN A 13 29.04 -24.15 13.14
CA GLN A 13 29.80 -24.10 11.90
C GLN A 13 29.11 -24.92 10.81
N GLY A 14 29.15 -24.43 9.57
CA GLY A 14 28.62 -25.17 8.42
C GLY A 14 27.12 -25.05 8.23
N ILE A 15 26.36 -24.35 9.10
CA ILE A 15 24.95 -24.06 8.80
C ILE A 15 24.81 -23.35 7.45
N ALA A 16 23.72 -23.66 6.76
CA ALA A 16 23.36 -23.01 5.51
C ALA A 16 23.18 -21.50 5.75
N VAL A 17 23.70 -20.69 4.82
CA VAL A 17 23.49 -19.24 4.80
C VAL A 17 22.73 -18.96 3.53
N ALA A 18 21.50 -18.45 3.68
CA ALA A 18 20.70 -18.04 2.53
C ALA A 18 21.36 -16.85 1.82
N VAL A 19 21.11 -16.72 0.52
CA VAL A 19 21.46 -15.51 -0.22
C VAL A 19 20.57 -14.35 0.24
N GLY A 20 21.09 -13.13 0.13
CA GLY A 20 20.28 -11.93 0.39
C GLY A 20 19.13 -11.81 -0.61
N ALA A 21 18.01 -11.25 -0.16
CA ALA A 21 16.82 -11.02 -0.97
C ALA A 21 16.19 -9.66 -0.62
N LEU A 22 15.27 -9.19 -1.47
CA LEU A 22 14.56 -7.93 -1.27
C LEU A 22 13.46 -8.08 -0.21
N ASP A 23 13.31 -7.07 0.64
CA ASP A 23 12.38 -7.08 1.77
C ASP A 23 10.92 -7.28 1.33
N ALA A 24 10.42 -6.53 0.35
CA ALA A 24 9.06 -6.65 -0.16
C ALA A 24 8.80 -8.03 -0.80
N HIS A 25 9.79 -8.58 -1.50
CA HIS A 25 9.69 -9.91 -2.11
C HIS A 25 9.60 -10.99 -1.03
N MET A 26 10.43 -10.90 0.02
CA MET A 26 10.37 -11.84 1.14
C MET A 26 9.14 -11.64 2.01
N GLY A 27 8.65 -10.40 2.15
CA GLY A 27 7.35 -10.09 2.73
C GLY A 27 6.22 -10.78 1.96
N ALA A 28 6.28 -10.79 0.64
CA ALA A 28 5.33 -11.52 -0.21
C ALA A 28 5.39 -13.03 0.00
N VAL A 29 6.59 -13.62 0.10
CA VAL A 29 6.77 -15.04 0.45
C VAL A 29 6.16 -15.35 1.82
N GLY A 30 6.47 -14.55 2.84
CA GLY A 30 5.92 -14.73 4.19
C GLY A 30 4.40 -14.51 4.26
N ALA A 31 3.85 -13.68 3.35
CA ALA A 31 2.43 -13.49 3.15
C ALA A 31 1.76 -14.60 2.32
N SER A 32 2.47 -15.68 1.97
CA SER A 32 1.96 -16.79 1.14
C SER A 32 1.49 -16.34 -0.25
N VAL A 33 2.31 -15.54 -0.93
CA VAL A 33 2.07 -15.17 -2.33
C VAL A 33 1.90 -16.41 -3.21
N ALA A 34 0.97 -16.33 -4.16
CA ALA A 34 0.65 -17.39 -5.10
C ALA A 34 0.11 -16.79 -6.41
N PRO A 35 0.10 -17.53 -7.53
CA PRO A 35 -0.56 -17.08 -8.76
C PRO A 35 -2.01 -16.67 -8.51
N GLY A 36 -2.42 -15.51 -9.03
CA GLY A 36 -3.74 -14.94 -8.79
C GLY A 36 -3.88 -14.13 -7.48
N VAL A 37 -2.84 -14.07 -6.65
CA VAL A 37 -2.84 -13.31 -5.39
C VAL A 37 -1.87 -12.15 -5.50
N LEU A 38 -2.39 -10.93 -5.36
CA LEU A 38 -1.57 -9.72 -5.26
C LEU A 38 -1.21 -9.48 -3.79
N THR A 39 0.06 -9.56 -3.43
CA THR A 39 0.50 -9.14 -2.09
C THR A 39 0.82 -7.66 -2.09
N ARG A 40 0.06 -6.87 -1.33
CA ARG A 40 0.30 -5.44 -1.13
C ARG A 40 0.98 -5.22 0.21
N ILE A 41 2.21 -4.72 0.17
CA ILE A 41 2.96 -4.24 1.33
C ILE A 41 2.56 -2.78 1.56
N MET A 42 1.74 -2.52 2.58
CA MET A 42 1.05 -1.24 2.78
C MET A 42 1.67 -0.44 3.94
N GLY A 43 2.35 0.65 3.59
CA GLY A 43 2.95 1.61 4.52
C GLY A 43 2.82 3.05 4.00
N THR A 44 3.88 3.84 4.16
CA THR A 44 3.95 5.22 3.63
C THR A 44 3.59 5.27 2.14
N SER A 45 4.08 4.28 1.39
CA SER A 45 3.70 3.93 0.02
C SER A 45 3.25 2.46 -0.06
N THR A 46 2.94 1.94 -1.25
CA THR A 46 2.77 0.49 -1.44
C THR A 46 3.85 -0.12 -2.33
N CYS A 47 4.21 -1.36 -2.04
CA CYS A 47 4.87 -2.26 -2.98
C CYS A 47 3.93 -3.44 -3.23
N ASP A 48 3.67 -3.72 -4.50
CA ASP A 48 2.67 -4.70 -4.91
C ASP A 48 3.40 -5.83 -5.63
N ILE A 49 3.46 -7.00 -4.99
CA ILE A 49 4.20 -8.17 -5.45
C ILE A 49 3.23 -9.25 -5.90
N MET A 50 3.52 -9.86 -7.04
CA MET A 50 2.78 -11.00 -7.56
C MET A 50 3.72 -12.00 -8.22
N VAL A 51 3.25 -13.22 -8.38
CA VAL A 51 3.93 -14.27 -9.14
C VAL A 51 3.01 -14.85 -10.20
N ALA A 52 3.58 -15.30 -11.32
CA ALA A 52 2.87 -16.11 -12.31
C ALA A 52 3.78 -17.21 -12.86
N GLU A 53 3.16 -18.25 -13.41
CA GLU A 53 3.87 -19.33 -14.07
C GLU A 53 4.57 -18.83 -15.35
N LYS A 54 5.78 -19.35 -15.63
CA LYS A 54 6.52 -18.95 -16.84
C LYS A 54 5.74 -19.21 -18.12
N THR A 55 4.96 -20.29 -18.14
CA THR A 55 4.12 -20.68 -19.29
C THR A 55 2.94 -19.74 -19.50
N GLU A 56 2.42 -19.10 -18.45
CA GLU A 56 1.36 -18.08 -18.55
C GLU A 56 1.88 -16.79 -19.17
N ILE A 57 3.13 -16.44 -18.87
CA ILE A 57 3.75 -15.19 -19.31
C ILE A 57 4.37 -15.33 -20.70
N GLY A 58 5.06 -16.44 -20.96
CA GLY A 58 5.85 -16.64 -22.18
C GLY A 58 6.95 -15.58 -22.29
N ASP A 59 7.14 -15.04 -23.50
CA ASP A 59 8.13 -14.00 -23.79
C ASP A 59 7.60 -12.57 -23.56
N ARG A 60 6.42 -12.42 -22.95
CA ARG A 60 5.79 -11.10 -22.75
C ARG A 60 6.53 -10.30 -21.68
N CYS A 61 6.76 -9.03 -21.97
CA CYS A 61 7.18 -8.03 -20.99
C CYS A 61 5.97 -7.19 -20.60
N ILE A 62 5.60 -7.24 -19.33
CA ILE A 62 4.45 -6.50 -18.79
C ILE A 62 4.83 -5.02 -18.69
N GLU A 63 4.07 -4.15 -19.36
CA GLU A 63 4.38 -2.73 -19.38
C GLU A 63 3.93 -2.00 -18.11
N GLY A 64 4.52 -0.84 -17.83
CA GLY A 64 4.01 0.13 -16.86
C GLY A 64 4.14 -0.27 -15.39
N ILE A 65 4.81 -1.40 -15.08
CA ILE A 65 5.14 -1.85 -13.73
C ILE A 65 6.61 -1.53 -13.37
N CYS A 66 7.02 -1.78 -12.13
CA CYS A 66 8.38 -1.51 -11.64
C CYS A 66 9.39 -2.57 -12.11
N GLY A 67 8.99 -3.84 -12.13
CA GLY A 67 9.90 -4.93 -12.47
C GLY A 67 9.21 -6.25 -12.78
N GLN A 68 9.88 -7.05 -13.60
CA GLN A 68 9.51 -8.43 -13.96
C GLN A 68 10.79 -9.26 -14.00
N VAL A 69 10.94 -10.23 -13.11
CA VAL A 69 12.19 -10.99 -12.97
C VAL A 69 11.91 -12.46 -12.66
N ASP A 70 12.57 -13.36 -13.39
CA ASP A 70 12.52 -14.81 -13.18
C ASP A 70 13.12 -15.20 -11.83
N GLY A 71 12.34 -15.92 -11.01
CA GLY A 71 12.80 -16.46 -9.73
C GLY A 71 13.00 -15.41 -8.64
N SER A 72 12.53 -14.17 -8.83
CA SER A 72 12.77 -13.08 -7.88
C SER A 72 11.95 -13.16 -6.60
N VAL A 73 10.85 -13.93 -6.61
CA VAL A 73 9.96 -14.11 -5.45
C VAL A 73 9.85 -15.59 -5.09
N LEU A 74 9.42 -16.42 -6.04
CA LEU A 74 9.36 -17.87 -5.89
C LEU A 74 10.22 -18.56 -6.96
N PRO A 75 10.99 -19.61 -6.60
CA PRO A 75 11.68 -20.43 -7.59
C PRO A 75 10.70 -21.03 -8.59
N GLY A 76 11.03 -20.95 -9.88
CA GLY A 76 10.20 -21.51 -10.96
C GLY A 76 9.10 -20.58 -11.48
N SER A 77 8.84 -19.44 -10.83
CA SER A 77 7.84 -18.45 -11.26
C SER A 77 8.48 -17.14 -11.70
N ILE A 78 7.76 -16.34 -12.48
CA ILE A 78 8.11 -14.95 -12.75
C ILE A 78 7.52 -14.08 -11.63
N GLY A 79 8.36 -13.28 -10.99
CA GLY A 79 7.93 -12.27 -10.02
C GLY A 79 7.69 -10.92 -10.68
N PHE A 80 6.63 -10.24 -10.27
CA PHE A 80 6.23 -8.91 -10.73
C PHE A 80 6.20 -7.94 -9.56
N GLU A 81 6.68 -6.72 -9.79
CA GLU A 81 6.62 -5.63 -8.84
C GLU A 81 5.90 -4.43 -9.48
N ALA A 82 4.92 -3.89 -8.78
CA ALA A 82 4.28 -2.62 -9.04
C ALA A 82 4.27 -1.77 -7.75
N GLY A 83 3.82 -0.53 -7.82
CA GLY A 83 3.67 0.25 -6.60
C GLY A 83 2.89 1.55 -6.76
N GLN A 84 2.31 1.98 -5.64
CA GLN A 84 1.61 3.26 -5.50
C GLN A 84 2.50 4.23 -4.74
N SER A 85 2.81 5.41 -5.31
CA SER A 85 3.87 6.30 -4.81
C SER A 85 3.65 6.84 -3.40
N ALA A 86 2.40 7.07 -3.02
CA ALA A 86 2.00 7.46 -1.69
C ALA A 86 0.69 6.79 -1.35
N PHE A 87 0.58 6.28 -0.13
CA PHE A 87 -0.64 5.67 0.40
C PHE A 87 -0.85 6.18 1.82
N GLY A 88 -0.06 5.70 2.80
CA GLY A 88 -0.04 6.24 4.15
C GLY A 88 0.41 7.69 4.24
N ASP A 89 1.35 8.10 3.38
CA ASP A 89 1.88 9.47 3.37
C ASP A 89 0.80 10.50 3.03
N ILE A 90 -0.25 10.13 2.29
CA ILE A 90 -1.37 11.02 1.99
C ILE A 90 -2.17 11.32 3.26
N TYR A 91 -2.41 10.30 4.09
CA TYR A 91 -3.12 10.47 5.36
C TYR A 91 -2.28 11.26 6.36
N ALA A 92 -0.98 10.94 6.43
CA ALA A 92 -0.04 11.68 7.27
C ALA A 92 0.10 13.15 6.84
N TRP A 93 0.12 13.41 5.52
CA TRP A 93 0.12 14.76 4.97
C TRP A 93 -1.13 15.54 5.37
N PHE A 94 -2.31 14.92 5.24
CA PHE A 94 -3.56 15.58 5.59
C PHE A 94 -3.65 15.90 7.09
N ALA A 95 -3.27 14.93 7.95
CA ALA A 95 -3.18 15.18 9.39
C ALA A 95 -2.22 16.34 9.69
N LYS A 96 -1.02 16.34 9.09
CA LYS A 96 -0.04 17.43 9.25
C LYS A 96 -0.58 18.79 8.80
N MET A 97 -1.37 18.84 7.73
CA MET A 97 -2.02 20.07 7.26
C MET A 97 -2.99 20.63 8.29
N LEU A 98 -3.83 19.77 8.88
CA LEU A 98 -4.77 20.16 9.94
C LEU A 98 -4.05 20.61 11.21
N SER A 99 -2.96 19.92 11.57
CA SER A 99 -2.16 20.25 12.76
C SER A 99 -1.47 21.62 12.70
N TRP A 100 -1.32 22.22 11.52
CA TRP A 100 -0.65 23.52 11.38
C TRP A 100 -1.31 24.61 12.24
N ALA A 101 -2.63 24.58 12.40
CA ALA A 101 -3.37 25.52 13.23
C ALA A 101 -2.95 25.48 14.72
N LEU A 102 -2.40 24.34 15.18
CA LEU A 102 -1.99 24.14 16.56
C LEU A 102 -0.55 24.58 16.83
N LYS A 103 0.22 24.98 15.81
CA LYS A 103 1.67 25.27 15.93
C LYS A 103 2.01 26.34 16.97
N ASN A 104 1.14 27.33 17.17
CA ASN A 104 1.37 28.44 18.10
C ASN A 104 0.67 28.26 19.45
N ILE A 105 -0.01 27.12 19.65
CA ILE A 105 -0.65 26.79 20.92
C ILE A 105 0.41 26.06 21.77
N PRO A 106 0.59 26.43 23.04
CA PRO A 106 1.50 25.71 23.94
C PRO A 106 1.21 24.21 23.93
N GLU A 107 2.27 23.41 23.85
CA GLU A 107 2.14 21.96 23.87
C GLU A 107 1.54 21.53 25.21
N THR A 108 0.44 20.77 25.13
CA THR A 108 -0.24 20.18 26.28
C THR A 108 -0.44 18.71 26.01
N GLU A 109 -0.49 17.88 27.05
CA GLU A 109 -0.78 16.44 26.90
C GLU A 109 -2.09 16.21 26.14
N ALA A 110 -3.13 17.01 26.41
CA ALA A 110 -4.39 16.95 25.67
C ALA A 110 -4.25 17.33 24.20
N GLY A 111 -3.42 18.33 23.89
CA GLY A 111 -3.12 18.73 22.51
C GLY A 111 -2.37 17.65 21.74
N GLN A 112 -1.38 17.01 22.37
CA GLN A 112 -0.63 15.91 21.75
C GLN A 112 -1.53 14.68 21.54
N GLN A 113 -2.38 14.33 22.52
CA GLN A 113 -3.35 13.25 22.38
C GLN A 113 -4.33 13.50 21.22
N ALA A 114 -4.80 14.74 21.05
CA ALA A 114 -5.67 15.10 19.92
C ALA A 114 -4.97 14.97 18.56
N LEU A 115 -3.66 15.23 18.49
CA LEU A 115 -2.86 14.99 17.29
C LEU A 115 -2.69 13.51 16.99
N ASP A 116 -2.37 12.72 18.01
CA ASP A 116 -2.16 11.28 17.90
C ASP A 116 -3.45 10.54 17.49
N ASP A 117 -4.59 11.02 17.99
CA ASP A 117 -5.93 10.46 17.69
C ASP A 117 -6.56 11.06 16.42
N MET A 118 -5.93 12.01 15.74
CA MET A 118 -6.56 12.79 14.66
C MET A 118 -7.13 11.91 13.54
N LEU A 119 -6.35 10.94 13.04
CA LEU A 119 -6.81 10.02 12.00
C LEU A 119 -7.92 9.08 12.49
N THR A 120 -7.87 8.68 13.77
CA THR A 120 -8.92 7.88 14.41
C THR A 120 -10.22 8.67 14.53
N GLY A 121 -10.13 9.94 14.92
CA GLY A 121 -11.27 10.86 14.99
C GLY A 121 -11.92 11.08 13.63
N LEU A 122 -11.13 11.41 12.61
CA LEU A 122 -11.60 11.54 11.23
C LEU A 122 -12.28 10.25 10.74
N THR A 123 -11.66 9.10 10.98
CA THR A 123 -12.22 7.80 10.59
C THR A 123 -13.59 7.54 11.24
N ARG A 124 -13.77 7.91 12.52
CA ARG A 124 -15.04 7.76 13.22
C ARG A 124 -16.14 8.60 12.59
N GLU A 125 -15.85 9.84 12.21
CA GLU A 125 -16.84 10.72 11.59
C GLU A 125 -17.19 10.28 10.16
N VAL A 126 -16.24 9.74 9.41
CA VAL A 126 -16.49 9.24 8.05
C VAL A 126 -17.49 8.09 8.00
N GLN A 127 -17.59 7.27 9.04
CA GLN A 127 -18.54 6.15 9.08
C GLN A 127 -20.01 6.58 8.98
N GLY A 128 -20.34 7.84 9.30
CA GLY A 128 -21.69 8.39 9.18
C GLY A 128 -21.99 9.06 7.84
N ILE A 129 -21.02 9.13 6.92
CA ILE A 129 -21.17 9.84 5.64
C ILE A 129 -21.72 8.87 4.59
N GLU A 130 -22.91 9.17 4.06
CA GLU A 130 -23.50 8.40 2.96
C GLU A 130 -22.80 8.69 1.62
N LEU A 131 -22.86 7.72 0.71
CA LEU A 131 -22.36 7.92 -0.66
C LEU A 131 -23.33 8.80 -1.45
N SER A 132 -22.79 9.80 -2.13
CA SER A 132 -23.51 10.73 -2.99
C SER A 132 -22.70 11.02 -4.26
N GLU A 133 -23.37 11.36 -5.35
CA GLU A 133 -22.74 11.83 -6.60
C GLU A 133 -22.06 13.19 -6.43
N ASP A 134 -22.47 13.97 -5.43
CA ASP A 134 -21.88 15.28 -5.11
C ASP A 134 -20.67 15.17 -4.15
N ASN A 135 -20.21 13.95 -3.85
CA ASN A 135 -19.09 13.74 -2.95
C ASN A 135 -17.80 14.39 -3.48
N ILE A 136 -16.99 14.89 -2.55
CA ILE A 136 -15.63 15.37 -2.83
C ILE A 136 -14.85 14.22 -3.47
N VAL A 137 -14.09 14.53 -4.52
CA VAL A 137 -13.18 13.59 -5.17
C VAL A 137 -11.74 14.05 -5.03
N ALA A 138 -10.82 13.10 -4.95
CA ALA A 138 -9.40 13.39 -4.88
C ALA A 138 -8.57 12.51 -5.83
N LEU A 139 -7.35 12.96 -6.10
CA LEU A 139 -6.34 12.27 -6.91
C LEU A 139 -5.08 12.09 -6.07
N ASP A 140 -4.59 10.85 -5.98
CA ASP A 140 -3.57 10.39 -5.01
C ASP A 140 -2.12 10.69 -5.43
N TRP A 141 -1.91 11.55 -6.43
CA TRP A 141 -0.60 11.80 -7.05
C TRP A 141 0.26 12.83 -6.30
N MET A 142 0.07 13.00 -4.99
CA MET A 142 0.82 13.96 -4.17
C MET A 142 2.33 13.72 -4.22
N ASN A 143 2.76 12.47 -4.44
CA ASN A 143 4.17 12.07 -4.59
C ASN A 143 4.47 11.49 -5.99
N GLY A 144 3.82 12.03 -7.03
CA GLY A 144 3.89 11.48 -8.38
C GLY A 144 3.17 10.14 -8.52
N ARG A 145 3.40 9.44 -9.63
CA ARG A 145 2.83 8.12 -9.94
C ARG A 145 3.93 7.14 -10.32
N ARG A 146 3.91 5.92 -9.76
CA ARG A 146 4.83 4.81 -10.12
C ARG A 146 4.18 3.84 -11.10
N THR A 147 3.02 3.29 -10.74
CA THR A 147 2.25 2.37 -11.59
C THR A 147 0.84 2.91 -11.81
N PRO A 148 0.28 2.83 -13.03
CA PRO A 148 0.93 2.46 -14.29
C PRO A 148 1.78 3.60 -14.87
N TYR A 149 2.88 3.28 -15.54
CA TYR A 149 3.78 4.23 -16.23
C TYR A 149 4.26 5.37 -15.33
N ALA A 150 5.49 5.25 -14.84
CA ALA A 150 6.05 6.19 -13.88
C ALA A 150 6.08 7.62 -14.44
N ASP A 151 5.55 8.56 -13.66
CA ASP A 151 5.59 9.99 -13.93
C ASP A 151 5.71 10.72 -12.59
N GLN A 152 6.84 11.38 -12.36
CA GLN A 152 7.10 12.14 -11.13
C GLN A 152 6.58 13.57 -11.22
N SER A 153 6.21 14.03 -12.41
CA SER A 153 5.77 15.40 -12.66
C SER A 153 4.31 15.64 -12.27
N VAL A 154 3.48 14.60 -12.27
CA VAL A 154 2.07 14.69 -11.87
C VAL A 154 1.90 15.13 -10.41
N LYS A 155 0.70 15.63 -10.10
CA LYS A 155 0.35 16.25 -8.81
C LYS A 155 -1.03 15.78 -8.36
N GLY A 156 -1.23 15.73 -7.04
CA GLY A 156 -2.53 15.44 -6.44
C GLY A 156 -3.53 16.57 -6.65
N ALA A 157 -4.81 16.26 -6.52
CA ALA A 157 -5.90 17.21 -6.65
C ALA A 157 -7.03 16.85 -5.67
N ILE A 158 -7.81 17.87 -5.26
CA ILE A 158 -9.07 17.71 -4.53
C ILE A 158 -10.08 18.60 -5.24
N ALA A 159 -11.24 18.05 -5.60
CA ALA A 159 -12.29 18.73 -6.36
C ALA A 159 -13.67 18.45 -5.75
N GLY A 160 -14.64 19.34 -6.02
CA GLY A 160 -15.99 19.27 -5.43
C GLY A 160 -16.13 19.96 -4.07
N LEU A 161 -15.18 20.82 -3.69
CA LEU A 161 -15.26 21.58 -2.43
C LEU A 161 -16.38 22.64 -2.48
N THR A 162 -17.11 22.76 -1.38
CA THR A 162 -18.06 23.84 -1.10
C THR A 162 -17.72 24.51 0.24
N LEU A 163 -18.39 25.61 0.59
CA LEU A 163 -18.25 26.21 1.93
C LEU A 163 -18.75 25.30 3.05
N GLY A 164 -19.54 24.26 2.72
CA GLY A 164 -19.99 23.26 3.67
C GLY A 164 -19.04 22.07 3.82
N SER A 165 -17.99 21.97 3.01
CA SER A 165 -17.06 20.84 3.07
C SER A 165 -16.31 20.76 4.40
N THR A 166 -16.19 19.54 4.90
CA THR A 166 -15.62 19.23 6.21
C THR A 166 -14.32 18.43 6.09
N ALA A 167 -13.50 18.43 7.15
CA ALA A 167 -12.28 17.64 7.19
C ALA A 167 -12.52 16.12 7.05
N PRO A 168 -13.56 15.52 7.68
CA PRO A 168 -13.93 14.13 7.44
C PRO A 168 -14.27 13.82 5.98
N GLU A 169 -15.03 14.67 5.27
CA GLU A 169 -15.37 14.43 3.86
C GLU A 169 -14.12 14.46 2.96
N ILE A 170 -13.18 15.38 3.23
CA ILE A 170 -11.90 15.43 2.50
C ILE A 170 -11.07 14.18 2.82
N PHE A 171 -11.01 13.76 4.09
CA PHE A 171 -10.30 12.53 4.47
C PHE A 171 -10.89 11.30 3.78
N LYS A 172 -12.22 11.18 3.74
CA LYS A 172 -12.93 10.13 2.99
C LYS A 172 -12.50 10.12 1.52
N ALA A 173 -12.52 11.28 0.86
CA ALA A 173 -12.11 11.41 -0.53
C ALA A 173 -10.65 10.99 -0.77
N LEU A 174 -9.74 11.27 0.17
CA LEU A 174 -8.34 10.83 0.10
C LEU A 174 -8.17 9.32 0.28
N VAL A 175 -8.96 8.69 1.17
CA VAL A 175 -8.99 7.23 1.32
C VAL A 175 -9.55 6.55 0.06
N GLU A 176 -10.61 7.11 -0.51
CA GLU A 176 -11.17 6.63 -1.77
C GLU A 176 -10.17 6.81 -2.93
N ALA A 177 -9.47 7.94 -3.00
CA ALA A 177 -8.46 8.20 -4.01
C ALA A 177 -7.33 7.17 -4.00
N THR A 178 -6.82 6.79 -2.82
CA THR A 178 -5.79 5.74 -2.75
C THR A 178 -6.33 4.36 -3.12
N ALA A 179 -7.59 4.06 -2.79
CA ALA A 179 -8.26 2.83 -3.21
C ALA A 179 -8.43 2.79 -4.75
N PHE A 180 -8.83 3.90 -5.37
CA PHE A 180 -8.91 4.02 -6.83
C PHE A 180 -7.54 3.94 -7.50
N GLY A 181 -6.50 4.52 -6.90
CA GLY A 181 -5.11 4.34 -7.35
C GLY A 181 -4.70 2.85 -7.33
N SER A 182 -5.02 2.13 -6.26
CA SER A 182 -4.81 0.67 -6.17
C SER A 182 -5.60 -0.09 -7.24
N ARG A 183 -6.87 0.28 -7.48
CA ARG A 183 -7.69 -0.31 -8.56
C ARG A 183 -7.07 -0.07 -9.92
N ARG A 184 -6.54 1.12 -10.19
CA ARG A 184 -5.90 1.44 -11.47
C ARG A 184 -4.69 0.55 -11.73
N ILE A 185 -3.90 0.23 -10.70
CA ILE A 185 -2.78 -0.73 -10.77
C ILE A 185 -3.30 -2.12 -11.11
N VAL A 186 -4.31 -2.60 -10.37
CA VAL A 186 -4.90 -3.94 -10.59
C VAL A 186 -5.48 -4.09 -12.00
N GLU A 187 -6.27 -3.11 -12.44
CA GLU A 187 -6.86 -3.10 -13.79
C GLU A 187 -5.78 -3.02 -14.87
N HIS A 188 -4.71 -2.26 -14.64
CA HIS A 188 -3.56 -2.22 -15.56
C HIS A 188 -2.92 -3.59 -15.69
N MET A 189 -2.55 -4.23 -14.58
CA MET A 189 -1.94 -5.56 -14.59
C MET A 189 -2.85 -6.61 -15.23
N LYS A 190 -4.16 -6.56 -14.95
CA LYS A 190 -5.16 -7.41 -15.62
C LYS A 190 -5.22 -7.18 -17.12
N SER A 191 -5.15 -5.92 -17.58
CA SER A 191 -5.16 -5.60 -19.02
C SER A 191 -3.91 -6.11 -19.75
N GLN A 192 -2.80 -6.28 -19.02
CA GLN A 192 -1.58 -6.93 -19.52
C GLN A 192 -1.67 -8.47 -19.50
N GLY A 193 -2.83 -9.02 -19.11
CA GLY A 193 -3.13 -10.44 -19.13
C GLY A 193 -2.66 -11.20 -17.89
N LEU A 194 -2.45 -10.52 -16.76
CA LEU A 194 -2.18 -11.16 -15.47
C LEU A 194 -3.48 -11.45 -14.71
N ARG A 195 -3.56 -12.62 -14.09
CA ARG A 195 -4.71 -12.99 -13.24
C ARG A 195 -4.55 -12.39 -11.84
N ILE A 196 -5.58 -11.69 -11.34
CA ILE A 196 -5.64 -11.17 -9.96
C ILE A 196 -7.04 -11.40 -9.40
N ASP A 197 -7.14 -12.32 -8.45
CA ASP A 197 -8.42 -12.77 -7.87
C ASP A 197 -8.61 -12.29 -6.42
N SER A 198 -7.51 -12.00 -5.72
CA SER A 198 -7.53 -11.59 -4.32
C SER A 198 -6.29 -10.81 -3.93
N VAL A 199 -6.35 -10.13 -2.79
CA VAL A 199 -5.24 -9.37 -2.22
C VAL A 199 -4.83 -9.95 -0.87
N ASN A 200 -3.53 -10.12 -0.65
CA ASN A 200 -2.98 -10.27 0.69
C ASN A 200 -2.40 -8.91 1.10
N ALA A 201 -2.90 -8.33 2.18
CA ALA A 201 -2.46 -7.04 2.71
C ALA A 201 -1.54 -7.27 3.91
N ILE A 202 -0.35 -6.68 3.84
CA ILE A 202 0.64 -6.68 4.91
C ILE A 202 1.11 -5.25 5.21
N GLY A 203 1.90 -5.06 6.27
CA GLY A 203 2.34 -3.73 6.72
C GLY A 203 1.37 -3.01 7.66
N GLY A 204 1.85 -1.93 8.28
CA GLY A 204 1.20 -1.30 9.44
C GLY A 204 -0.20 -0.75 9.18
N ILE A 205 -0.47 -0.24 7.98
CA ILE A 205 -1.78 0.34 7.65
C ILE A 205 -2.86 -0.74 7.60
N SER A 206 -2.53 -1.91 7.04
CA SER A 206 -3.48 -3.02 6.92
C SER A 206 -4.06 -3.48 8.26
N LYS A 207 -3.31 -3.26 9.35
CA LYS A 207 -3.70 -3.64 10.72
C LYS A 207 -4.37 -2.52 11.49
N LYS A 208 -3.98 -1.27 11.24
CA LYS A 208 -4.38 -0.11 12.03
C LYS A 208 -5.57 0.66 11.46
N ALA A 209 -5.89 0.47 10.17
CA ALA A 209 -6.90 1.27 9.48
C ALA A 209 -8.01 0.41 8.82
N PRO A 210 -8.96 -0.16 9.60
CA PRO A 210 -10.04 -0.99 9.07
C PRO A 210 -10.89 -0.31 7.99
N PHE A 211 -11.17 0.99 8.16
CA PHE A 211 -11.94 1.77 7.17
C PHE A 211 -11.24 1.85 5.80
N VAL A 212 -9.91 2.05 5.81
CA VAL A 212 -9.10 2.06 4.58
C VAL A 212 -9.13 0.68 3.91
N MET A 213 -9.01 -0.39 4.70
CA MET A 213 -9.06 -1.75 4.18
C MET A 213 -10.42 -2.13 3.60
N GLN A 214 -11.51 -1.71 4.25
CA GLN A 214 -12.86 -1.94 3.76
C GLN A 214 -13.11 -1.18 2.45
N THR A 215 -12.77 0.11 2.41
CA THR A 215 -12.89 0.93 1.20
C THR A 215 -12.10 0.34 0.04
N LEU A 216 -10.88 -0.15 0.30
CA LEU A 216 -10.07 -0.83 -0.70
C LEU A 216 -10.74 -2.11 -1.21
N ALA A 217 -11.32 -2.92 -0.33
CA ALA A 217 -12.04 -4.15 -0.71
C ALA A 217 -13.26 -3.84 -1.58
N ASP A 218 -14.04 -2.83 -1.20
CA ASP A 218 -15.24 -2.40 -1.92
C ASP A 218 -14.88 -1.87 -3.32
N VAL A 219 -13.85 -1.04 -3.42
CA VAL A 219 -13.40 -0.46 -4.70
C VAL A 219 -12.77 -1.50 -5.63
N LEU A 220 -11.98 -2.44 -5.08
CA LEU A 220 -11.37 -3.51 -5.87
C LEU A 220 -12.37 -4.59 -6.28
N GLY A 221 -13.48 -4.74 -5.56
CA GLY A 221 -14.47 -5.79 -5.80
C GLY A 221 -13.92 -7.20 -5.60
N MET A 222 -12.96 -7.38 -4.67
CA MET A 222 -12.32 -8.68 -4.40
C MET A 222 -11.91 -8.82 -2.93
N PRO A 223 -11.77 -10.05 -2.41
CA PRO A 223 -11.43 -10.25 -1.01
C PRO A 223 -10.01 -9.79 -0.69
N ILE A 224 -9.86 -9.15 0.47
CA ILE A 224 -8.56 -8.75 1.03
C ILE A 224 -8.31 -9.53 2.32
N ARG A 225 -7.19 -10.25 2.37
CA ARG A 225 -6.73 -10.99 3.54
C ARG A 225 -5.65 -10.21 4.25
N ILE A 226 -5.88 -9.85 5.52
CA ILE A 226 -4.87 -9.19 6.35
C ILE A 226 -4.00 -10.28 7.00
N VAL A 227 -2.69 -10.25 6.76
CA VAL A 227 -1.77 -11.24 7.34
C VAL A 227 -1.53 -10.95 8.83
N ARG A 228 -1.64 -12.00 9.65
CA ARG A 228 -1.57 -11.88 11.12
C ARG A 228 -0.17 -11.56 11.65
N SER A 229 0.88 -12.09 11.01
CA SER A 229 2.26 -11.96 11.48
C SER A 229 2.72 -10.50 11.52
N GLU A 230 3.40 -10.10 12.61
CA GLU A 230 3.96 -8.75 12.79
C GLU A 230 5.22 -8.47 11.97
N GLN A 231 5.88 -9.52 11.48
CA GLN A 231 7.20 -9.46 10.83
C GLN A 231 7.16 -9.79 9.33
N THR A 232 5.97 -9.74 8.73
CA THR A 232 5.73 -9.89 7.29
C THR A 232 5.09 -8.65 6.74
#